data_AF-W4RGM1-F1
#
_entry.id   AF-W4RGM1-F1
#
_cell.length_a   1.000
_cell.length_b   1.000
_cell.length_c   1.000
_cell.angle_alpha   90.00
_cell.angle_beta   90.00
_cell.angle_gamma   90.00
#
_symmetry.space_group_name_H-M   'P 1'
#
loop_
_entity.id
_entity.type
_entity.pdbx_description
1 polymer ?
#
loop_
_entity_poly.entity_id
_entity_poly.type
_entity_poly.pdbx_seq_one_letter_code
_entity_poly.pdbx_strand_id
1 'polypeptide(L)'
;MNIASVIVDVPAKQTDKTFDYKIPEKYKDVIKPGTRVIVPFGPRKIQGFVRDLKGESSFSKLRAIIEPLDLTPVLNEELLQLGDWLTEQTLSYKISSYQAMIPAALKAKYEKKIVLAKGTEFTDLSGNLIELFRENREIKWEDAVSKGLVQQLQKEAASGRVDVVYQVKDRVRKKLLKHVSPAIKSEQLKEIRDKLPPQASGQQSVLDFFLEHQEPVEQRLILSTLGISQASIQSLVKKGILKVEELEVYRDPYSEREFERKIALELTEEQKKSITPILSAIEKDLHEVFLLYGVTGSGKTEIYLQSIQEVLRKGKEAIVLVPEISLTPQMVTRFKERFGDLVAAMHSACRLGRSMMNGGKSSARK
;
A
#
# COMPACT_ATOMS: atom_id res chain seq x y z
N MET A 1 17.61 -27.73 -6.44
CA MET A 1 16.87 -27.85 -7.72
C MET A 1 17.39 -26.79 -8.66
N ASN A 2 17.74 -27.13 -9.90
CA ASN A 2 18.49 -26.24 -10.80
C ASN A 2 17.67 -25.80 -12.04
N ILE A 3 16.42 -26.22 -12.12
CA ILE A 3 15.52 -25.97 -13.24
C ILE A 3 14.24 -25.38 -12.68
N ALA A 4 13.70 -24.37 -13.37
CA ALA A 4 12.43 -23.76 -13.05
C ALA A 4 11.45 -23.97 -14.21
N SER A 5 10.25 -24.41 -13.88
CA SER A 5 9.12 -24.47 -14.82
C SER A 5 8.39 -23.13 -14.79
N VAL A 6 8.35 -22.44 -15.92
CA VAL A 6 7.88 -21.06 -16.01
C VAL A 6 6.63 -20.98 -16.90
N ILE A 7 5.55 -20.40 -16.38
CA ILE A 7 4.41 -19.93 -17.18
C ILE A 7 4.82 -18.59 -17.79
N VAL A 8 4.89 -18.53 -19.12
CA VAL A 8 5.32 -17.32 -19.83
C VAL A 8 4.18 -16.31 -20.00
N ASP A 9 4.54 -15.03 -20.01
CA ASP A 9 3.59 -13.93 -20.18
C ASP A 9 3.17 -13.75 -21.64
N VAL A 10 2.51 -14.77 -22.18
CA VAL A 10 1.94 -14.80 -23.53
C VAL A 10 0.56 -15.43 -23.42
N PRO A 11 -0.53 -14.62 -23.42
CA PRO A 11 -1.90 -15.09 -23.25
C PRO A 11 -2.41 -15.72 -24.54
N ALA A 12 -1.89 -16.90 -24.88
CA ALA A 12 -2.29 -17.67 -26.05
C ALA A 12 -2.34 -19.16 -25.70
N LYS A 13 -3.34 -19.88 -26.24
CA LYS A 13 -3.57 -21.31 -25.95
C LYS A 13 -2.33 -22.19 -26.20
N GLN A 14 -1.53 -21.88 -27.21
CA GLN A 14 -0.32 -22.67 -27.54
C GLN A 14 0.80 -22.52 -26.50
N THR A 15 0.78 -21.41 -25.77
CA THR A 15 1.80 -21.05 -24.77
C THR A 15 1.29 -21.12 -23.33
N ASP A 16 0.03 -21.53 -23.13
CA ASP A 16 -0.59 -21.71 -21.82
C ASP A 16 -0.16 -23.03 -21.16
N LYS A 17 1.15 -23.19 -21.02
CA LYS A 17 1.84 -24.32 -20.41
C LYS A 17 3.16 -23.85 -19.82
N THR A 18 3.76 -24.69 -18.98
CA THR A 18 5.08 -24.39 -18.44
C THR A 18 6.19 -24.67 -19.46
N PHE A 19 7.25 -23.89 -19.38
CA PHE A 19 8.49 -24.07 -20.11
C PHE A 19 9.65 -24.17 -19.12
N ASP A 20 10.51 -25.16 -19.29
CA ASP A 20 11.63 -25.37 -18.39
C ASP A 20 12.83 -24.46 -18.75
N TYR A 21 13.42 -23.83 -17.74
CA TYR A 21 14.62 -23.01 -17.87
C TYR A 21 15.65 -23.40 -16.83
N LYS A 22 16.94 -23.29 -17.18
CA LYS A 22 18.04 -23.40 -16.22
C LYS A 22 18.06 -22.19 -15.30
N ILE A 23 18.25 -22.44 -14.01
CA ILE A 23 18.47 -21.40 -13.01
C ILE A 23 19.98 -21.12 -12.95
N PRO A 24 20.46 -19.91 -13.29
CA PRO A 24 21.85 -19.54 -13.08
C PRO A 24 22.27 -19.69 -11.61
N GLU A 25 23.52 -20.09 -11.34
CA GLU A 25 24.03 -20.30 -9.97
C GLU A 25 23.75 -19.12 -9.03
N LYS A 26 23.99 -17.89 -9.51
CA LYS A 26 23.74 -16.64 -8.77
C LYS A 26 22.27 -16.41 -8.36
N TYR A 27 21.34 -17.17 -8.92
CA TYR A 27 19.90 -17.04 -8.67
C TYR A 27 19.27 -18.29 -8.04
N LYS A 28 20.06 -19.30 -7.64
CA LYS A 28 19.51 -20.55 -7.07
C LYS A 28 18.72 -20.35 -5.77
N ASP A 29 19.23 -19.52 -4.87
CA ASP A 29 18.54 -19.22 -3.59
C ASP A 29 17.43 -18.16 -3.75
N VAL A 30 17.44 -17.49 -4.90
CA VAL A 30 16.60 -16.35 -5.23
C VAL A 30 15.30 -16.80 -5.87
N ILE A 31 15.41 -17.69 -6.86
CA ILE A 31 14.27 -18.12 -7.66
C ILE A 31 13.50 -19.21 -6.93
N LYS A 32 12.30 -18.85 -6.48
CA LYS A 32 11.33 -19.74 -5.83
C LYS A 32 10.02 -19.78 -6.64
N PRO A 33 9.14 -20.77 -6.41
CA PRO A 33 7.78 -20.73 -6.94
C PRO A 33 7.11 -19.39 -6.66
N GLY A 34 6.38 -18.85 -7.63
CA GLY A 34 5.74 -17.54 -7.62
C GLY A 34 6.65 -16.35 -7.90
N THR A 35 7.96 -16.55 -8.10
CA THR A 35 8.88 -15.48 -8.51
C THR A 35 8.63 -15.10 -9.96
N ARG A 36 8.59 -13.79 -10.25
CA ARG A 36 8.59 -13.32 -11.64
C ARG A 36 10.01 -13.26 -12.19
N VAL A 37 10.14 -13.65 -13.45
CA VAL A 37 11.44 -13.78 -14.11
C VAL A 37 11.37 -13.24 -15.54
N ILE A 38 12.50 -12.79 -16.06
CA ILE A 38 12.70 -12.55 -17.49
C ILE A 38 13.35 -13.77 -18.11
N VAL A 39 12.74 -14.29 -19.18
CA VAL A 39 13.20 -15.48 -19.89
C VAL A 39 13.31 -15.24 -21.40
N PRO A 40 14.25 -15.92 -22.07
CA PRO A 40 14.36 -15.86 -23.53
C PRO A 40 13.32 -16.76 -24.19
N PHE A 41 12.41 -16.19 -24.97
CA PHE A 41 11.33 -16.91 -25.65
C PHE A 41 11.34 -16.61 -27.15
N GLY A 42 11.85 -17.57 -27.94
CA GLY A 42 12.14 -17.35 -29.36
C GLY A 42 13.19 -16.24 -29.55
N PRO A 43 12.91 -15.20 -30.36
CA PRO A 43 13.80 -14.04 -30.54
C PRO A 43 13.63 -12.94 -29.48
N ARG A 44 12.62 -13.05 -28.59
CA ARG A 44 12.26 -12.00 -27.62
C ARG A 44 12.67 -12.38 -26.20
N LYS A 45 12.76 -11.37 -25.33
CA LYS A 45 12.78 -11.53 -23.88
C LYS A 45 11.39 -11.20 -23.35
N ILE A 46 10.82 -12.07 -22.53
CA ILE A 46 9.48 -11.89 -21.98
C ILE A 46 9.47 -12.18 -20.48
N GLN A 47 8.42 -11.70 -19.82
CA GLN A 47 8.16 -12.01 -18.42
C GLN A 47 7.55 -13.42 -18.29
N GLY A 48 7.63 -13.98 -17.10
CA GLY A 48 6.94 -15.20 -16.72
C GLY A 48 6.95 -15.40 -15.21
N PHE A 49 6.19 -16.38 -14.75
CA PHE A 49 6.06 -16.77 -13.35
C PHE A 49 6.61 -18.18 -13.18
N VAL A 50 7.47 -18.36 -12.19
CA VAL A 50 7.97 -19.68 -11.84
C VAL A 50 6.85 -20.45 -11.15
N ARG A 51 6.40 -21.56 -11.74
CA ARG A 51 5.39 -22.45 -11.14
C ARG A 51 6.03 -23.44 -10.18
N ASP A 52 7.08 -24.12 -10.64
CA ASP A 52 7.72 -25.21 -9.91
C ASP A 52 9.23 -25.16 -10.08
N LEU A 53 9.94 -25.80 -9.14
CA LEU A 53 11.36 -26.09 -9.24
C LEU A 53 11.57 -27.59 -9.44
N LYS A 54 12.53 -27.96 -10.29
CA LYS A 54 12.84 -29.34 -10.64
C LYS A 54 14.33 -29.64 -10.51
N GLY A 55 14.66 -30.89 -10.19
CA GLY A 55 16.03 -31.40 -10.26
C GLY A 55 16.48 -31.62 -11.71
N GLU A 56 15.57 -32.15 -12.54
CA GLU A 56 15.83 -32.58 -13.91
C GLU A 56 14.72 -32.12 -14.86
N SER A 57 15.01 -32.11 -16.16
CA SER A 57 14.04 -31.84 -17.22
C SER A 57 14.13 -32.91 -18.29
N SER A 58 12.99 -33.24 -18.90
CA SER A 58 12.92 -34.12 -20.06
C SER A 58 13.54 -33.52 -21.32
N PHE A 59 13.89 -32.22 -21.30
CA PHE A 59 14.52 -31.53 -22.42
C PHE A 59 16.03 -31.40 -22.24
N SER A 60 16.80 -31.78 -23.26
CA SER A 60 18.27 -31.77 -23.23
C SER A 60 18.88 -30.36 -23.37
N LYS A 61 18.21 -29.45 -24.09
CA LYS A 61 18.67 -28.08 -24.35
C LYS A 61 17.75 -27.07 -23.68
N LEU A 62 18.18 -26.58 -22.53
CA LEU A 62 17.48 -25.54 -21.78
C LEU A 62 18.20 -24.20 -21.93
N ARG A 63 17.43 -23.14 -22.21
CA ARG A 63 17.92 -21.77 -22.06
C ARG A 63 17.92 -21.39 -20.57
N ALA A 64 18.76 -20.42 -20.20
CA ALA A 64 18.84 -19.94 -18.83
C ALA A 64 17.84 -18.79 -18.59
N ILE A 65 17.37 -18.66 -17.35
CA ILE A 65 16.68 -17.46 -16.87
C ILE A 65 17.64 -16.28 -16.96
N ILE A 66 17.16 -15.13 -17.44
CA ILE A 66 17.98 -13.92 -17.62
C ILE A 66 18.14 -13.23 -16.27
N GLU A 67 17.03 -12.93 -15.60
CA GLU A 67 17.02 -12.28 -14.29
C GLU A 67 15.69 -12.48 -13.55
N PRO A 68 15.70 -12.53 -12.21
CA PRO A 68 14.50 -12.36 -11.40
C PRO A 68 14.04 -10.90 -11.44
N LEU A 69 12.73 -10.67 -11.36
CA LEU A 69 12.17 -9.33 -11.29
C LEU A 69 11.96 -8.85 -9.86
N ASP A 70 11.81 -9.74 -8.87
CA ASP A 70 11.43 -9.37 -7.51
C ASP A 70 12.34 -9.99 -6.44
N LEU A 71 12.43 -9.35 -5.26
CA LEU A 71 13.20 -9.89 -4.14
C LEU A 71 12.55 -11.14 -3.52
N THR A 72 11.23 -11.19 -3.56
CA THR A 72 10.44 -12.27 -2.99
C THR A 72 9.39 -12.73 -4.02
N PRO A 73 8.92 -13.98 -3.92
CA PRO A 73 7.78 -14.43 -4.71
C PRO A 73 6.59 -13.49 -4.55
N VAL A 74 6.01 -13.07 -5.68
CA VAL A 74 4.82 -12.21 -5.68
C VAL A 74 3.53 -13.02 -5.63
N LEU A 75 3.61 -14.32 -5.90
CA LEU A 75 2.56 -15.29 -5.67
C LEU A 75 3.07 -16.28 -4.62
N ASN A 76 2.32 -16.50 -3.55
CA ASN A 76 2.60 -17.59 -2.62
C ASN A 76 1.97 -18.90 -3.14
N GLU A 77 2.18 -20.00 -2.41
CA GLU A 77 1.65 -21.31 -2.80
C GLU A 77 0.12 -21.31 -2.91
N GLU A 78 -0.58 -20.66 -1.97
CA GLU A 78 -2.04 -20.55 -1.98
C GLU A 78 -2.55 -19.84 -3.26
N LEU A 79 -1.89 -18.76 -3.68
CA LEU A 79 -2.22 -18.04 -4.90
C LEU A 79 -1.89 -18.85 -6.16
N LEU A 80 -0.81 -19.62 -6.15
CA LEU A 80 -0.49 -20.53 -7.26
C LEU A 80 -1.59 -21.59 -7.43
N GLN A 81 -2.04 -22.19 -6.32
CA GLN A 81 -3.14 -23.15 -6.29
C GLN A 81 -4.47 -22.52 -6.70
N LEU A 82 -4.78 -21.32 -6.19
CA LEU A 82 -5.95 -20.55 -6.61
C LEU A 82 -5.90 -20.25 -8.12
N GLY A 83 -4.71 -19.98 -8.67
CA GLY A 83 -4.55 -19.71 -10.08
C GLY A 83 -4.82 -20.95 -10.93
N ASP A 84 -4.41 -22.12 -10.46
CA ASP A 84 -4.75 -23.40 -11.08
C ASP A 84 -6.27 -23.64 -11.04
N TRP A 85 -6.89 -23.46 -9.87
CA TRP A 85 -8.34 -23.59 -9.71
C TRP A 85 -9.11 -22.63 -10.62
N LEU A 86 -8.73 -21.35 -10.69
CA LEU A 86 -9.37 -20.37 -11.56
C LEU A 86 -9.26 -20.76 -13.03
N THR A 87 -8.07 -21.20 -13.46
CA THR A 87 -7.82 -21.65 -14.85
C THR A 87 -8.77 -22.79 -15.22
N GLU A 88 -8.91 -23.78 -14.34
CA GLU A 88 -9.79 -24.94 -14.56
C GLU A 88 -11.27 -24.57 -14.55
N GLN A 89 -11.71 -23.77 -13.58
CA GLN A 89 -13.13 -23.43 -13.41
C GLN A 89 -13.64 -22.42 -14.44
N THR A 90 -12.79 -21.52 -14.92
CA THR A 90 -13.19 -20.42 -15.81
C THR A 90 -12.72 -20.61 -17.25
N LEU A 91 -11.91 -21.65 -17.51
CA LEU A 91 -11.26 -21.89 -18.81
C LEU A 91 -10.43 -20.69 -19.30
N SER A 92 -9.95 -19.87 -18.36
CA SER A 92 -9.06 -18.74 -18.65
C SER A 92 -7.61 -19.22 -18.79
N TYR A 93 -6.74 -18.38 -19.36
CA TYR A 93 -5.31 -18.70 -19.40
C TYR A 93 -4.69 -18.56 -18.02
N LYS A 94 -3.79 -19.49 -17.66
CA LYS A 94 -3.12 -19.49 -16.34
C LYS A 94 -2.36 -18.19 -16.09
N ILE A 95 -1.73 -17.67 -17.14
CA ILE A 95 -1.07 -16.36 -17.07
C ILE A 95 -2.04 -15.22 -16.72
N SER A 96 -3.26 -15.24 -17.27
CA SER A 96 -4.27 -14.23 -16.99
C SER A 96 -4.70 -14.28 -15.53
N SER A 97 -4.86 -15.49 -14.97
CA SER A 97 -5.15 -15.70 -13.55
C SER A 97 -4.04 -15.15 -12.65
N TYR A 98 -2.77 -15.47 -12.95
CA TYR A 98 -1.62 -14.93 -12.20
C TYR A 98 -1.50 -13.41 -12.31
N GLN A 99 -1.73 -12.86 -13.49
CA GLN A 99 -1.76 -11.42 -13.66
C GLN A 99 -2.90 -10.78 -12.87
N ALA A 100 -4.08 -11.40 -12.75
CA ALA A 100 -5.18 -10.82 -11.98
C ALA A 100 -4.84 -10.68 -10.48
N MET A 101 -3.99 -11.56 -9.95
CA MET A 101 -3.59 -11.59 -8.53
C MET A 101 -2.54 -10.56 -8.17
N ILE A 102 -1.73 -10.11 -9.13
CA ILE A 102 -0.67 -9.13 -8.84
C ILE A 102 -1.19 -7.69 -8.91
N PRO A 103 -0.74 -6.80 -8.00
CA PRO A 103 -1.05 -5.39 -8.08
C PRO A 103 -0.66 -4.79 -9.43
N ALA A 104 -1.48 -3.88 -9.95
CA ALA A 104 -1.17 -3.19 -11.21
C ALA A 104 0.11 -2.32 -11.11
N ALA A 105 0.55 -1.97 -9.89
CA ALA A 105 1.85 -1.38 -9.61
C ALA A 105 3.04 -2.32 -9.88
N LEU A 106 2.82 -3.63 -9.98
CA LEU A 106 3.84 -4.57 -10.41
C LEU A 106 3.90 -4.72 -11.94
N LYS A 107 2.83 -4.31 -12.65
CA LYS A 107 2.66 -4.51 -14.11
C LYS A 107 3.22 -3.37 -14.96
N ALA A 108 3.21 -2.13 -14.46
CA ALA A 108 3.72 -0.97 -15.22
C ALA A 108 5.24 -0.80 -15.10
N LYS A 109 5.83 0.05 -15.95
CA LYS A 109 7.26 0.40 -15.89
C LYS A 109 7.51 1.38 -14.73
N TYR A 110 7.59 0.86 -13.51
CA TYR A 110 7.95 1.62 -12.31
C TYR A 110 9.47 1.61 -12.12
N GLU A 111 10.00 2.65 -11.48
CA GLU A 111 11.36 2.62 -10.96
C GLU A 111 11.31 1.87 -9.63
N LYS A 112 12.01 0.74 -9.57
CA LYS A 112 12.07 -0.09 -8.37
C LYS A 112 13.20 0.44 -7.49
N LYS A 113 12.88 0.76 -6.24
CA LYS A 113 13.86 1.12 -5.23
C LYS A 113 13.79 0.12 -4.08
N ILE A 114 14.94 -0.12 -3.48
CA ILE A 114 15.08 -0.94 -2.28
C ILE A 114 15.41 0.04 -1.15
N VAL A 115 14.62 0.02 -0.09
CA VAL A 115 14.74 0.92 1.05
C VAL A 115 14.97 0.12 2.32
N LEU A 116 15.58 0.74 3.32
CA LEU A 116 15.62 0.17 4.67
C LEU A 116 14.21 0.08 5.26
N ALA A 117 13.91 -1.06 5.88
CA ALA A 117 12.67 -1.24 6.62
C ALA A 117 12.61 -0.31 7.84
N LYS A 118 11.40 0.00 8.30
CA LYS A 118 11.19 0.91 9.43
C LYS A 118 11.81 0.34 10.71
N GLY A 119 12.65 1.12 11.38
CA GLY A 119 13.35 0.68 12.61
C GLY A 119 14.60 -0.16 12.36
N THR A 120 15.01 -0.35 11.10
CA THR A 120 16.30 -0.96 10.74
C THR A 120 17.33 0.13 10.46
N GLU A 121 18.51 0.01 11.07
CA GLU A 121 19.67 0.84 10.74
C GLU A 121 20.54 0.17 9.66
N PHE A 122 21.28 0.96 8.89
CA PHE A 122 22.15 0.42 7.85
C PHE A 122 23.26 -0.50 8.42
N THR A 123 23.59 -0.35 9.70
CA THR A 123 24.51 -1.22 10.45
C THR A 123 23.96 -2.62 10.71
N ASP A 124 22.63 -2.80 10.64
CA ASP A 124 21.98 -4.11 10.81
C ASP A 124 22.06 -4.96 9.54
N LEU A 125 22.52 -4.37 8.43
CA LEU A 125 22.71 -5.06 7.15
C LEU A 125 24.06 -5.77 7.10
N SER A 126 24.14 -6.83 6.30
CA SER A 126 25.38 -7.58 6.12
C SER A 126 26.28 -7.04 5.00
N GLY A 127 27.59 -7.00 5.28
CA GLY A 127 28.65 -6.83 4.28
C GLY A 127 28.62 -5.50 3.52
N ASN A 128 28.78 -5.57 2.20
CA ASN A 128 28.90 -4.41 1.32
C ASN A 128 27.60 -3.56 1.26
N LEU A 129 26.48 -4.06 1.77
CA LEU A 129 25.23 -3.30 1.85
C LEU A 129 25.30 -2.14 2.85
N ILE A 130 26.14 -2.25 3.89
CA ILE A 130 26.33 -1.20 4.90
C ILE A 130 26.81 0.09 4.22
N GLU A 131 27.80 0.01 3.33
CA GLU A 131 28.35 1.17 2.63
C GLU A 131 27.36 1.78 1.64
N LEU A 132 26.61 0.94 0.92
CA LEU A 132 25.62 1.41 -0.06
C LEU A 132 24.44 2.15 0.59
N PHE A 133 23.98 1.70 1.76
CA PHE A 133 22.89 2.36 2.48
C PHE A 133 23.37 3.49 3.42
N ARG A 134 24.69 3.65 3.61
CA ARG A 134 25.29 4.72 4.44
C ARG A 134 25.06 6.10 3.84
N GLU A 135 25.23 6.24 2.51
CA GLU A 135 25.09 7.53 1.83
C GLU A 135 23.64 7.85 1.47
N ASN A 136 22.84 6.83 1.11
CA ASN A 136 21.42 6.98 0.80
C ASN A 136 20.64 5.82 1.40
N ARG A 137 19.51 6.11 2.09
CA ARG A 137 18.63 5.07 2.65
C ARG A 137 17.85 4.27 1.59
N GLU A 138 18.14 4.48 0.30
CA GLU A 138 17.52 3.83 -0.83
C GLU A 138 18.54 3.50 -1.94
N ILE A 139 18.32 2.38 -2.64
CA ILE A 139 19.14 1.91 -3.77
C ILE A 139 18.21 1.58 -4.94
N LYS A 140 18.59 1.92 -6.17
CA LYS A 140 17.84 1.51 -7.36
C LYS A 140 18.01 0.02 -7.66
N TRP A 141 16.95 -0.62 -8.12
CA TRP A 141 16.97 -2.04 -8.49
C TRP A 141 18.01 -2.35 -9.57
N GLU A 142 18.13 -1.51 -10.60
CA GLU A 142 19.09 -1.74 -11.68
C GLU A 142 20.54 -1.70 -11.17
N ASP A 143 20.83 -0.85 -10.18
CA ASP A 143 22.14 -0.75 -9.54
C ASP A 143 22.42 -2.00 -8.69
N ALA A 144 21.41 -2.50 -7.97
CA ALA A 144 21.52 -3.75 -7.21
C ALA A 144 21.77 -4.97 -8.11
N VAL A 145 21.10 -5.05 -9.27
CA VAL A 145 21.28 -6.12 -10.25
C VAL A 145 22.67 -6.06 -10.89
N SER A 146 23.10 -4.88 -11.34
CA SER A 146 24.40 -4.70 -12.00
C SER A 146 25.58 -4.94 -11.05
N LYS A 147 25.45 -4.58 -9.76
CA LYS A 147 26.46 -4.85 -8.72
C LYS A 147 26.40 -6.27 -8.14
N GLY A 148 25.45 -7.11 -8.59
CA GLY A 148 25.31 -8.48 -8.11
C GLY A 148 24.83 -8.62 -6.65
N LEU A 149 24.20 -7.59 -6.11
CA LEU A 149 23.80 -7.52 -4.68
C LEU A 149 22.44 -8.16 -4.40
N VAL A 150 21.73 -8.59 -5.44
CA VAL A 150 20.35 -9.11 -5.34
C VAL A 150 20.22 -10.21 -4.28
N GLN A 151 21.15 -11.17 -4.24
CA GLN A 151 21.07 -12.28 -3.28
C GLN A 151 21.19 -11.80 -1.82
N GLN A 152 22.05 -10.82 -1.54
CA GLN A 152 22.20 -10.25 -0.20
C GLN A 152 20.93 -9.48 0.18
N LEU A 153 20.44 -8.61 -0.71
CA LEU A 153 19.23 -7.83 -0.50
C LEU A 153 17.99 -8.70 -0.28
N GLN A 154 17.91 -9.86 -0.95
CA GLN A 154 16.83 -10.81 -0.70
C GLN A 154 16.89 -11.48 0.66
N LYS A 155 18.09 -11.82 1.17
CA LYS A 155 18.25 -12.33 2.53
C LYS A 155 17.79 -11.29 3.55
N GLU A 156 18.18 -10.04 3.33
CA GLU A 156 17.74 -8.93 4.19
C GLU A 156 16.23 -8.71 4.09
N ALA A 157 15.63 -8.82 2.90
CA ALA A 157 14.19 -8.70 2.69
C ALA A 157 13.42 -9.83 3.39
N ALA A 158 13.91 -11.07 3.29
CA ALA A 158 13.35 -12.22 4.00
C ALA A 158 13.44 -12.06 5.53
N SER A 159 14.43 -11.32 6.03
CA SER A 159 14.55 -10.98 7.45
C SER A 159 13.77 -9.72 7.86
N GLY A 160 13.08 -9.07 6.92
CA GLY A 160 12.30 -7.86 7.17
C GLY A 160 13.13 -6.59 7.37
N ARG A 161 14.40 -6.57 6.95
CA ARG A 161 15.33 -5.42 7.11
C ARG A 161 15.35 -4.47 5.93
N VAL A 162 14.90 -4.92 4.76
CA VAL A 162 14.74 -4.07 3.57
C VAL A 162 13.41 -4.34 2.88
N ASP A 163 12.84 -3.28 2.31
CA ASP A 163 11.59 -3.30 1.57
C ASP A 163 11.81 -2.89 0.11
N VAL A 164 11.01 -3.45 -0.80
CA VAL A 164 10.97 -2.99 -2.20
C VAL A 164 9.84 -1.99 -2.36
N VAL A 165 10.18 -0.76 -2.68
CA VAL A 165 9.23 0.31 -2.97
C VAL A 165 9.19 0.56 -4.47
N TYR A 166 7.98 0.57 -5.01
CA TYR A 166 7.73 0.87 -6.42
C TYR A 166 7.43 2.36 -6.55
N GLN A 167 8.38 3.13 -7.11
CA GLN A 167 8.18 4.53 -7.35
C GLN A 167 7.61 4.74 -8.76
N VAL A 168 6.43 5.36 -8.82
CA VAL A 168 5.83 5.81 -10.08
C VAL A 168 6.68 6.95 -10.61
N LYS A 169 7.24 6.82 -11.82
CA LYS A 169 7.78 7.99 -12.54
C LYS A 169 6.66 9.01 -12.64
N ASP A 170 6.85 10.14 -11.97
CA ASP A 170 5.87 11.17 -11.68
C ASP A 170 4.87 11.43 -12.82
N ARG A 171 3.70 10.81 -12.70
CA ARG A 171 2.46 11.27 -13.34
C ARG A 171 1.29 11.34 -12.36
N VAL A 172 1.56 11.24 -11.07
CA VAL A 172 0.64 11.78 -10.07
C VAL A 172 1.05 13.23 -9.92
N ARG A 173 0.35 14.16 -10.61
CA ARG A 173 0.36 15.57 -10.19
C ARG A 173 -0.02 15.56 -8.71
N LYS A 174 0.97 15.62 -7.83
CA LYS A 174 0.76 15.88 -6.41
C LYS A 174 -0.03 17.17 -6.36
N LYS A 175 -1.24 17.15 -5.79
CA LYS A 175 -2.07 18.34 -5.72
C LYS A 175 -1.47 19.24 -4.64
N LEU A 176 -0.58 20.13 -5.06
CA LEU A 176 -0.06 21.20 -4.22
C LEU A 176 -1.22 22.15 -3.92
N LEU A 177 -1.51 22.35 -2.63
CA LEU A 177 -2.50 23.32 -2.17
C LEU A 177 -1.76 24.49 -1.52
N LYS A 178 -2.15 25.69 -1.92
CA LYS A 178 -1.60 26.93 -1.34
C LYS A 178 -2.12 27.07 0.08
N HIS A 179 -1.22 27.05 1.04
CA HIS A 179 -1.50 27.34 2.44
C HIS A 179 -0.95 28.72 2.77
N VAL A 180 -1.67 29.44 3.62
CA VAL A 180 -1.32 30.79 4.06
C VAL A 180 -1.02 30.73 5.55
N SER A 181 0.05 31.39 5.98
CA SER A 181 0.41 31.55 7.40
C SER A 181 1.02 32.93 7.65
N PRO A 182 1.10 33.39 8.92
CA PRO A 182 1.84 34.59 9.29
C PRO A 182 3.32 34.47 8.93
N ALA A 183 3.88 35.52 8.33
CA ALA A 183 5.33 35.68 8.15
C ALA A 183 5.99 36.45 9.30
N ILE A 184 5.17 37.04 10.18
CA ILE A 184 5.57 37.90 11.30
C ILE A 184 4.98 37.37 12.62
N LYS A 185 5.48 37.88 13.75
CA LYS A 185 4.97 37.52 15.09
C LYS A 185 3.60 38.13 15.35
N SER A 186 2.83 37.48 16.22
CA SER A 186 1.45 37.83 16.56
C SER A 186 1.30 39.24 17.13
N GLU A 187 2.28 39.75 17.87
CA GLU A 187 2.28 41.12 18.38
C GLU A 187 2.33 42.15 17.23
N GLN A 188 3.19 41.89 16.23
CA GLN A 188 3.31 42.75 15.04
C GLN A 188 2.08 42.64 14.15
N LEU A 189 1.46 41.45 14.09
CA LEU A 189 0.25 41.20 13.32
C LEU A 189 -0.93 42.01 13.89
N LYS A 190 -1.03 42.09 15.22
CA LYS A 190 -2.03 42.90 15.93
C LYS A 190 -1.83 44.40 15.70
N GLU A 191 -0.59 44.90 15.79
CA GLU A 191 -0.30 46.31 15.51
C GLU A 191 -0.69 46.72 14.08
N ILE A 192 -0.43 45.85 13.09
CA ILE A 192 -0.78 46.13 11.70
C ILE A 192 -2.29 46.11 11.52
N ARG A 193 -2.98 45.15 12.14
CA ARG A 193 -4.44 45.06 12.13
C ARG A 193 -5.09 46.34 12.67
N ASP A 194 -4.58 46.87 13.78
CA ASP A 194 -5.13 48.08 14.42
C ASP A 194 -4.83 49.37 13.63
N LYS A 195 -3.77 49.37 12.81
CA LYS A 195 -3.40 50.49 11.91
C LYS A 195 -4.13 50.45 10.56
N LEU A 196 -4.85 49.38 10.23
CA LEU A 196 -5.58 49.28 8.97
C LEU A 196 -6.87 50.13 9.00
N PRO A 197 -7.16 50.87 7.92
CA PRO A 197 -8.39 51.65 7.84
C PRO A 197 -9.63 50.73 7.79
N PRO A 198 -10.78 51.15 8.32
CA PRO A 198 -11.99 50.33 8.39
C PRO A 198 -12.54 49.91 7.01
N GLN A 199 -12.18 50.62 5.95
CA GLN A 199 -12.51 50.25 4.56
C GLN A 199 -11.75 49.01 4.08
N ALA A 200 -10.67 48.59 4.77
CA ALA A 200 -9.90 47.39 4.47
C ALA A 200 -10.42 46.15 5.23
N SER A 201 -11.75 46.02 5.33
CA SER A 201 -12.42 44.95 6.10
C SER A 201 -11.92 43.55 5.74
N GLY A 202 -11.69 43.28 4.45
CA GLY A 202 -11.16 41.99 4.00
C GLY A 202 -9.72 41.69 4.44
N GLN A 203 -8.88 42.71 4.66
CA GLN A 203 -7.53 42.51 5.22
C GLN A 203 -7.62 42.33 6.74
N GLN A 204 -8.47 43.11 7.42
CA GLN A 204 -8.69 43.00 8.86
C GLN A 204 -9.20 41.61 9.26
N SER A 205 -10.19 41.06 8.54
CA SER A 205 -10.71 39.72 8.81
C SER A 205 -9.66 38.61 8.66
N VAL A 206 -8.73 38.76 7.70
CA VAL A 206 -7.63 37.79 7.54
C VAL A 206 -6.64 37.89 8.70
N LEU A 207 -6.30 39.10 9.14
CA LEU A 207 -5.40 39.28 10.27
C LEU A 207 -6.03 38.79 11.57
N ASP A 208 -7.32 39.06 11.79
CA ASP A 208 -8.08 38.56 12.94
C ASP A 208 -8.10 37.02 12.95
N PHE A 209 -8.33 36.39 11.80
CA PHE A 209 -8.26 34.92 11.67
C PHE A 209 -6.89 34.36 12.09
N PHE A 210 -5.80 35.00 11.67
CA PHE A 210 -4.44 34.55 11.98
C PHE A 210 -3.92 34.98 13.37
N LEU A 211 -4.60 35.89 14.07
CA LEU A 211 -4.36 36.15 15.49
C LEU A 211 -4.84 34.98 16.36
N GLU A 212 -5.89 34.27 15.92
CA GLU A 212 -6.43 33.09 16.57
C GLU A 212 -5.77 31.79 16.09
N HIS A 213 -5.37 31.71 14.82
CA HIS A 213 -4.82 30.50 14.18
C HIS A 213 -3.44 30.78 13.58
N GLN A 214 -2.34 30.45 14.28
CA GLN A 214 -0.99 30.76 13.80
C GLN A 214 -0.42 29.73 12.80
N GLU A 215 -1.13 28.63 12.59
CA GLU A 215 -0.72 27.53 11.72
C GLU A 215 -1.03 27.78 10.23
N PRO A 216 -0.36 27.08 9.30
CA PRO A 216 -0.67 27.17 7.87
C PRO A 216 -2.06 26.62 7.55
N VAL A 217 -2.93 27.45 6.96
CA VAL A 217 -4.31 27.08 6.60
C VAL A 217 -4.51 27.14 5.08
N GLU A 218 -5.28 26.20 4.50
CA GLU A 218 -5.57 26.19 3.06
C GLU A 218 -6.22 27.51 2.64
N GLN A 219 -5.65 28.17 1.62
CA GLN A 219 -6.10 29.47 1.13
C GLN A 219 -7.59 29.47 0.77
N ARG A 220 -8.10 28.38 0.17
CA ARG A 220 -9.51 28.29 -0.23
C ARG A 220 -10.45 28.29 0.97
N LEU A 221 -10.07 27.65 2.07
CA LEU A 221 -10.86 27.60 3.30
C LEU A 221 -10.99 29.01 3.90
N ILE A 222 -9.89 29.76 3.95
CA ILE A 222 -9.89 31.15 4.43
C ILE A 222 -10.85 32.02 3.60
N LEU A 223 -10.79 31.90 2.26
CA LEU A 223 -11.67 32.67 1.36
C LEU A 223 -13.14 32.33 1.56
N SER A 224 -13.49 31.03 1.70
CA SER A 224 -14.87 30.61 1.90
C SER A 224 -15.41 30.95 3.29
N THR A 225 -14.60 30.79 4.33
CA THR A 225 -15.01 31.02 5.72
C THR A 225 -15.19 32.49 6.01
N LEU A 226 -14.31 33.35 5.50
CA LEU A 226 -14.36 34.79 5.74
C LEU A 226 -15.18 35.54 4.68
N GLY A 227 -15.60 34.87 3.59
CA GLY A 227 -16.38 35.51 2.52
C GLY A 227 -15.61 36.61 1.76
N ILE A 228 -14.27 36.51 1.71
CA ILE A 228 -13.39 37.54 1.14
C ILE A 228 -12.83 37.12 -0.22
N SER A 229 -12.31 38.11 -0.98
CA SER A 229 -11.62 37.84 -2.23
C SER A 229 -10.14 37.49 -2.03
N GLN A 230 -9.57 36.81 -3.01
CA GLN A 230 -8.14 36.49 -3.05
C GLN A 230 -7.23 37.73 -2.99
N ALA A 231 -7.73 38.90 -3.41
CA ALA A 231 -6.97 40.15 -3.40
C ALA A 231 -6.56 40.57 -1.97
N SER A 232 -7.41 40.30 -0.96
CA SER A 232 -7.11 40.60 0.45
C SER A 232 -5.87 39.84 0.91
N ILE A 233 -5.81 38.54 0.65
CA ILE A 233 -4.66 37.67 0.99
C ILE A 233 -3.42 38.11 0.20
N GLN A 234 -3.54 38.31 -1.11
CA GLN A 234 -2.39 38.72 -1.95
C GLN A 234 -1.78 40.05 -1.52
N SER A 235 -2.59 41.02 -1.09
CA SER A 235 -2.11 42.32 -0.62
C SER A 235 -1.26 42.19 0.66
N LEU A 236 -1.65 41.31 1.58
CA LEU A 236 -0.91 41.04 2.82
C LEU A 236 0.37 40.23 2.56
N VAL A 237 0.34 39.32 1.59
CA VAL A 237 1.52 38.59 1.13
C VAL A 237 2.54 39.53 0.48
N LYS A 238 2.08 40.46 -0.37
CA LYS A 238 2.96 41.46 -1.02
C LYS A 238 3.61 42.40 0.01
N LYS A 239 2.93 42.67 1.13
CA LYS A 239 3.46 43.45 2.26
C LYS A 239 4.39 42.65 3.17
N GLY A 240 4.63 41.36 2.90
CA GLY A 240 5.46 40.49 3.73
C GLY A 240 4.84 40.13 5.09
N ILE A 241 3.53 40.33 5.26
CA ILE A 241 2.81 40.06 6.51
C ILE A 241 2.39 38.58 6.58
N LEU A 242 1.97 38.03 5.44
CA LEU A 242 1.63 36.62 5.28
C LEU A 242 2.61 35.98 4.30
N LYS A 243 2.81 34.68 4.44
CA LYS A 243 3.51 33.85 3.46
C LYS A 243 2.56 32.81 2.88
N VAL A 244 2.80 32.45 1.62
CA VAL A 244 2.09 31.37 0.93
C VAL A 244 3.08 30.26 0.65
N GLU A 245 2.80 29.08 1.18
CA GLU A 245 3.61 27.88 0.97
C GLU A 245 2.76 26.83 0.25
N GLU A 246 3.38 26.09 -0.66
CA GLU A 246 2.73 24.96 -1.32
C GLU A 246 2.97 23.71 -0.47
N LEU A 247 1.95 23.29 0.27
CA LEU A 247 2.03 22.08 1.10
C LEU A 247 1.48 20.87 0.34
N GLU A 248 2.19 19.75 0.46
CA GLU A 248 1.77 18.46 -0.08
C GLU A 248 0.67 17.86 0.82
N VAL A 249 -0.58 17.89 0.35
CA VAL A 249 -1.68 17.26 1.09
C VAL A 249 -1.79 15.78 0.74
N TYR A 250 -1.38 14.94 1.68
CA TYR A 250 -1.64 13.50 1.66
C TYR A 250 -3.12 13.24 1.98
N ARG A 251 -3.95 13.00 0.95
CA ARG A 251 -5.31 12.50 1.18
C ARG A 251 -5.34 11.06 1.72
N ASP A 252 -5.25 10.83 3.01
CA ASP A 252 -6.17 9.83 3.56
C ASP A 252 -7.49 10.59 3.78
N PRO A 253 -8.59 10.26 3.07
CA PRO A 253 -9.90 10.89 3.29
C PRO A 253 -10.40 10.81 4.75
N TYR A 254 -9.69 10.05 5.58
CA TYR A 254 -10.05 9.72 6.95
C TYR A 254 -8.92 10.00 7.96
N SER A 255 -7.75 10.56 7.59
CA SER A 255 -6.67 10.85 8.56
C SER A 255 -6.98 11.99 9.52
N GLU A 256 -7.90 12.88 9.15
CA GLU A 256 -8.26 14.06 9.94
C GLU A 256 -9.41 13.80 10.92
N ARG A 257 -9.86 12.54 11.07
CA ARG A 257 -10.91 12.18 12.03
C ARG A 257 -10.27 11.41 13.18
N GLU A 258 -10.19 12.05 14.35
CA GLU A 258 -10.02 11.31 15.61
C GLU A 258 -11.25 10.42 15.78
N PHE A 259 -11.10 9.12 15.50
CA PHE A 259 -12.14 8.16 15.80
C PHE A 259 -11.98 7.75 17.26
N GLU A 260 -12.94 8.10 18.11
CA GLU A 260 -13.06 7.50 19.43
C GLU A 260 -13.19 5.97 19.26
N ARG A 261 -12.28 5.21 19.87
CA ARG A 261 -12.30 3.75 19.78
C ARG A 261 -13.56 3.21 20.46
N LYS A 262 -14.50 2.70 19.67
CA LYS A 262 -15.71 2.08 20.22
C LYS A 262 -15.43 0.66 20.71
N ILE A 263 -15.82 0.39 21.95
CA ILE A 263 -15.75 -0.94 22.58
C ILE A 263 -16.76 -1.90 21.92
N ALA A 264 -16.54 -3.20 22.10
CA ALA A 264 -17.50 -4.26 21.75
C ALA A 264 -18.90 -3.96 22.28
N LEU A 265 -19.90 -4.07 21.41
CA LEU A 265 -21.29 -4.05 21.86
C LEU A 265 -21.58 -5.38 22.55
N GLU A 266 -22.44 -5.34 23.57
CA GLU A 266 -22.95 -6.56 24.17
C GLU A 266 -23.81 -7.31 23.15
N LEU A 267 -23.46 -8.58 22.93
CA LEU A 267 -24.19 -9.44 22.02
C LEU A 267 -25.51 -9.90 22.66
N THR A 268 -26.55 -9.98 21.84
CA THR A 268 -27.79 -10.68 22.23
C THR A 268 -27.55 -12.19 22.38
N GLU A 269 -28.45 -12.91 23.04
CA GLU A 269 -28.34 -14.36 23.18
C GLU A 269 -28.29 -15.09 21.83
N GLU A 270 -29.05 -14.62 20.84
CA GLU A 270 -29.01 -15.17 19.49
C GLU A 270 -27.66 -14.92 18.82
N GLN A 271 -27.12 -13.71 18.95
CA GLN A 271 -25.79 -13.36 18.42
C GLN A 271 -24.67 -14.16 19.09
N LYS A 272 -24.73 -14.35 20.42
CA LYS A 272 -23.80 -15.22 21.16
C LYS A 272 -23.83 -16.64 20.62
N LYS A 273 -25.03 -17.19 20.40
CA LYS A 273 -25.20 -18.53 19.82
C LYS A 273 -24.62 -18.60 18.41
N SER A 274 -24.80 -17.57 17.58
CA SER A 274 -24.28 -17.52 16.21
C SER A 274 -22.76 -17.33 16.12
N ILE A 275 -22.15 -16.55 17.01
CA ILE A 275 -20.70 -16.27 16.98
C ILE A 275 -19.88 -17.40 17.61
N THR A 276 -20.44 -18.13 18.58
CA THR A 276 -19.73 -19.22 19.29
C THR A 276 -19.03 -20.23 18.37
N PRO A 277 -19.67 -20.81 17.33
CA PRO A 277 -18.98 -21.74 16.44
C PRO A 277 -17.85 -21.07 15.65
N ILE A 278 -18.00 -19.78 15.29
CA ILE A 278 -16.97 -19.00 14.58
C ILE A 278 -15.75 -18.80 15.49
N LEU A 279 -15.96 -18.38 16.74
CA LEU A 279 -14.87 -18.19 17.71
C LEU A 279 -14.15 -19.50 18.02
N SER A 280 -14.89 -20.61 18.16
CA SER A 280 -14.32 -21.94 18.37
C SER A 280 -13.42 -22.38 17.21
N ALA A 281 -13.82 -22.12 15.96
CA ALA A 281 -13.00 -22.40 14.79
C ALA A 281 -11.75 -21.52 14.73
N ILE A 282 -11.85 -20.22 15.06
CA ILE A 282 -10.72 -19.29 15.16
C ILE A 282 -9.74 -19.74 16.25
N GLU A 283 -10.25 -20.12 17.41
CA GLU A 283 -9.43 -20.56 18.55
C GLU A 283 -8.62 -21.81 18.18
N LYS A 284 -9.27 -22.80 17.55
CA LYS A 284 -8.68 -24.09 17.16
C LYS A 284 -7.93 -24.08 15.82
N ASP A 285 -7.87 -22.93 15.14
CA ASP A 285 -7.25 -22.76 13.83
C ASP A 285 -7.79 -23.75 12.76
N LEU A 286 -9.11 -23.94 12.74
CA LEU A 286 -9.82 -24.82 11.80
C LEU A 286 -10.38 -24.03 10.60
N HIS A 287 -10.26 -24.62 9.41
CA HIS A 287 -10.92 -24.10 8.21
C HIS A 287 -12.39 -24.53 8.20
N GLU A 288 -13.30 -23.56 8.31
CA GLU A 288 -14.74 -23.77 8.32
C GLU A 288 -15.46 -22.70 7.50
N VAL A 289 -16.60 -23.07 6.92
CA VAL A 289 -17.45 -22.16 6.12
C VAL A 289 -18.79 -21.95 6.83
N PHE A 290 -19.07 -20.71 7.21
CA PHE A 290 -20.29 -20.35 7.92
C PHE A 290 -21.20 -19.46 7.09
N LEU A 291 -22.49 -19.79 7.04
CA LEU A 291 -23.53 -18.89 6.53
C LEU A 291 -24.17 -18.14 7.71
N LEU A 292 -23.86 -16.85 7.85
CA LEU A 292 -24.52 -15.97 8.82
C LEU A 292 -25.79 -15.36 8.20
N TYR A 293 -26.93 -16.01 8.43
CA TYR A 293 -28.23 -15.55 7.92
C TYR A 293 -28.91 -14.58 8.89
N GLY A 294 -29.47 -13.49 8.36
CA GLY A 294 -30.25 -12.53 9.15
C GLY A 294 -30.65 -11.31 8.33
N VAL A 295 -31.75 -10.66 8.71
CA VAL A 295 -32.22 -9.42 8.05
C VAL A 295 -31.30 -8.23 8.33
N THR A 296 -31.41 -7.16 7.55
CA THR A 296 -30.71 -5.89 7.84
C THR A 296 -31.08 -5.40 9.24
N GLY A 297 -30.12 -4.91 10.00
CA GLY A 297 -30.34 -4.46 11.39
C GLY A 297 -30.26 -5.55 12.45
N SER A 298 -30.18 -6.84 12.09
CA SER A 298 -30.02 -7.95 13.07
C SER A 298 -28.65 -8.00 13.77
N GLY A 299 -27.74 -7.07 13.44
CA GLY A 299 -26.42 -6.98 14.05
C GLY A 299 -25.34 -7.91 13.46
N LYS A 300 -25.54 -8.45 12.24
CA LYS A 300 -24.50 -9.24 11.53
C LYS A 300 -23.12 -8.56 11.51
N THR A 301 -23.11 -7.24 11.34
CA THR A 301 -21.87 -6.46 11.33
C THR A 301 -21.10 -6.58 12.65
N GLU A 302 -21.78 -6.62 13.80
CA GLU A 302 -21.10 -6.78 15.09
C GLU A 302 -20.48 -8.19 15.21
N ILE A 303 -21.15 -9.22 14.70
CA ILE A 303 -20.58 -10.58 14.61
C ILE A 303 -19.28 -10.56 13.80
N TYR A 304 -19.23 -9.86 12.67
CA TYR A 304 -18.01 -9.71 11.87
C TYR A 304 -16.91 -8.98 12.65
N LEU A 305 -17.22 -7.84 13.27
CA LEU A 305 -16.25 -7.05 14.03
C LEU A 305 -15.65 -7.83 15.20
N GLN A 306 -16.45 -8.56 15.97
CA GLN A 306 -15.95 -9.35 17.09
C GLN A 306 -15.16 -10.58 16.63
N SER A 307 -15.57 -11.24 15.55
CA SER A 307 -14.80 -12.34 14.96
C SER A 307 -13.42 -11.87 14.48
N ILE A 308 -13.38 -10.72 13.79
CA ILE A 308 -12.12 -10.10 13.34
C ILE A 308 -11.25 -9.70 14.52
N GLN A 309 -11.83 -9.13 15.57
CA GLN A 309 -11.10 -8.75 16.78
C GLN A 309 -10.36 -9.94 17.39
N GLU A 310 -10.97 -11.12 17.42
CA GLU A 310 -10.33 -12.34 17.94
C GLU A 310 -9.19 -12.83 17.02
N VAL A 311 -9.36 -12.75 15.70
CA VAL A 311 -8.29 -13.05 14.73
C VAL A 311 -7.09 -12.12 14.92
N LEU A 312 -7.35 -10.81 15.07
CA LEU A 312 -6.30 -9.81 15.31
C LEU A 312 -5.61 -10.03 16.66
N ARG A 313 -6.34 -10.44 17.70
CA ARG A 313 -5.77 -10.78 19.02
C ARG A 313 -4.76 -11.92 18.96
N LYS A 314 -4.95 -12.86 18.01
CA LYS A 314 -3.98 -13.93 17.71
C LYS A 314 -2.82 -13.47 16.81
N GLY A 315 -2.71 -12.17 16.52
CA GLY A 315 -1.66 -11.60 15.66
C GLY A 315 -1.80 -11.94 14.18
N LYS A 316 -3.01 -12.36 13.75
CA LYS A 316 -3.32 -12.69 12.36
C LYS A 316 -4.01 -11.52 11.66
N GLU A 317 -4.22 -11.64 10.36
CA GLU A 317 -4.89 -10.64 9.52
C GLU A 317 -6.30 -11.11 9.13
N ALA A 318 -7.17 -10.17 8.75
CA ALA A 318 -8.52 -10.46 8.29
C ALA A 318 -8.84 -9.70 7.00
N ILE A 319 -9.53 -10.37 6.08
CA ILE A 319 -10.01 -9.79 4.82
C ILE A 319 -11.53 -9.72 4.88
N VAL A 320 -12.08 -8.53 4.63
CA VAL A 320 -13.52 -8.31 4.49
C VAL A 320 -13.82 -7.85 3.08
N LEU A 321 -14.53 -8.69 2.32
CA LEU A 321 -14.96 -8.38 0.97
C LEU A 321 -16.38 -7.81 1.02
N VAL A 322 -16.57 -6.64 0.42
CA VAL A 322 -17.87 -5.99 0.27
C VAL A 322 -18.18 -5.78 -1.22
N PRO A 323 -19.45 -5.74 -1.62
CA PRO A 323 -19.80 -5.34 -2.99
C PRO A 323 -19.22 -3.96 -3.32
N GLU A 324 -18.86 -3.73 -4.59
CA GLU A 324 -18.17 -2.49 -5.02
C GLU A 324 -18.92 -1.21 -4.62
N ILE A 325 -20.25 -1.22 -4.76
CA ILE A 325 -21.13 -0.10 -4.40
C ILE A 325 -21.36 0.04 -2.89
N SER A 326 -20.96 -0.94 -2.09
CA SER A 326 -21.28 -1.06 -0.67
C SER A 326 -20.15 -0.62 0.25
N LEU A 327 -19.02 -0.15 -0.28
CA LEU A 327 -17.99 0.52 0.53
C LEU A 327 -18.44 1.94 0.88
N THR A 328 -19.55 2.00 1.64
CA THR A 328 -20.09 3.26 2.13
C THR A 328 -19.14 3.85 3.15
N PRO A 329 -19.04 5.19 3.23
CA PRO A 329 -18.27 5.85 4.28
C PRO A 329 -18.68 5.38 5.68
N GLN A 330 -19.93 4.98 5.87
CA GLN A 330 -20.46 4.43 7.13
C GLN A 330 -19.82 3.10 7.52
N MET A 331 -19.68 2.16 6.57
CA MET A 331 -19.02 0.87 6.84
C MET A 331 -17.53 1.08 7.15
N VAL A 332 -16.82 1.88 6.34
CA VAL A 332 -15.40 2.20 6.60
C VAL A 332 -15.24 2.89 7.97
N THR A 333 -16.12 3.83 8.29
CA THR A 333 -16.11 4.53 9.58
C THR A 333 -16.29 3.54 10.72
N ARG A 334 -17.25 2.61 10.67
CA ARG A 334 -17.44 1.60 11.72
C ARG A 334 -16.21 0.72 11.94
N PHE A 335 -15.53 0.32 10.86
CA PHE A 335 -14.30 -0.44 10.97
C PHE A 335 -13.15 0.40 11.57
N LYS A 336 -12.99 1.66 11.14
CA LYS A 336 -11.99 2.58 11.69
C LYS A 336 -12.27 2.94 13.15
N GLU A 337 -13.53 3.11 13.55
CA GLU A 337 -13.92 3.31 14.95
C GLU A 337 -13.56 2.10 15.82
N ARG A 338 -13.53 0.88 15.26
CA ARG A 338 -13.21 -0.34 16.02
C ARG A 338 -11.72 -0.67 16.05
N PHE A 339 -11.04 -0.56 14.91
CA PHE A 339 -9.65 -1.03 14.76
C PHE A 339 -8.65 0.10 14.48
N GLY A 340 -9.11 1.34 14.32
CA GLY A 340 -8.27 2.50 14.05
C GLY A 340 -7.47 2.36 12.76
N ASP A 341 -6.17 2.64 12.86
CA ASP A 341 -5.23 2.63 11.74
C ASP A 341 -4.89 1.23 11.21
N LEU A 342 -5.36 0.16 11.88
CA LEU A 342 -5.20 -1.22 11.39
C LEU A 342 -6.05 -1.50 10.14
N VAL A 343 -6.98 -0.63 9.78
CA VAL A 343 -7.89 -0.82 8.64
C VAL A 343 -7.32 -0.20 7.37
N ALA A 344 -6.97 -1.04 6.40
CA ALA A 344 -6.72 -0.63 5.03
C ALA A 344 -7.98 -0.81 4.16
N ALA A 345 -8.59 0.29 3.71
CA ALA A 345 -9.74 0.25 2.81
C ALA A 345 -9.30 0.40 1.33
N MET A 346 -9.64 -0.59 0.50
CA MET A 346 -9.37 -0.57 -0.94
C MET A 346 -10.66 -0.31 -1.71
N HIS A 347 -10.70 0.78 -2.50
CA HIS A 347 -11.83 1.14 -3.36
C HIS A 347 -11.37 1.48 -4.77
N SER A 348 -12.23 1.34 -5.77
CA SER A 348 -11.90 1.53 -7.20
C SER A 348 -11.38 2.94 -7.52
N ALA A 349 -11.78 3.96 -6.75
CA ALA A 349 -11.25 5.33 -6.87
C ALA A 349 -9.89 5.57 -6.13
N CYS A 350 -9.34 4.59 -5.41
CA CYS A 350 -8.06 4.71 -4.72
C CYS A 350 -6.93 4.52 -5.73
N ARG A 351 -6.40 5.62 -6.28
CA ARG A 351 -5.35 5.59 -7.31
C ARG A 351 -4.16 4.71 -6.88
N LEU A 352 -3.71 3.90 -7.84
CA LEU A 352 -2.78 2.76 -7.78
C LEU A 352 -1.48 2.89 -6.93
N GLY A 353 -1.08 4.10 -6.52
CA GLY A 353 0.10 4.31 -5.66
C GLY A 353 -0.17 4.35 -4.15
N ARG A 354 -1.42 4.57 -3.72
CA ARG A 354 -1.74 4.79 -2.29
C ARG A 354 -1.82 3.52 -1.46
N SER A 355 -2.33 2.43 -2.04
CA SER A 355 -2.57 1.17 -1.30
C SER A 355 -1.26 0.46 -0.90
N MET A 356 -0.24 0.47 -1.76
CA MET A 356 1.07 -0.12 -1.44
C MET A 356 1.82 0.64 -0.34
N MET A 357 1.64 1.96 -0.23
CA MET A 357 2.39 2.76 0.73
C MET A 357 1.86 2.66 2.16
N ASN A 358 0.60 2.29 2.38
CA ASN A 358 0.02 2.25 3.73
C ASN A 358 -0.29 0.82 4.23
N GLY A 359 -0.53 -0.15 3.33
CA GLY A 359 -0.82 -1.53 3.74
C GLY A 359 0.38 -2.29 4.35
N GLY A 360 1.61 -1.87 4.08
CA GLY A 360 2.82 -2.46 4.69
C GLY A 360 3.34 -1.71 5.91
N LYS A 361 2.71 -0.61 6.34
CA LYS A 361 3.29 0.32 7.34
C LYS A 361 2.94 0.03 8.80
N SER A 362 2.15 -1.01 9.10
CA SER A 362 1.66 -1.27 10.46
C SER A 362 1.88 -2.69 10.99
N SER A 363 2.86 -3.45 10.48
CA SER A 363 3.30 -4.71 11.12
C SER A 363 4.54 -4.53 12.03
N ALA A 364 4.77 -3.30 12.53
CA ALA A 364 5.73 -3.07 13.60
C ALA A 364 5.08 -3.46 14.95
N ARG A 365 5.31 -4.72 15.30
CA ARG A 365 5.30 -5.32 16.64
C ARG A 365 5.21 -4.30 17.79
N LYS A 366 4.18 -4.47 18.62
CA LYS A 366 4.33 -4.42 20.07
C LYS A 366 3.98 -5.78 20.63
#